data_AF-A0A0B6RY14-F1
#
_entry.id   AF-A0A0B6RY14-F1
#
_cell.length_a   1.000
_cell.length_b   1.000
_cell.length_c   1.000
_cell.angle_alpha   90.00
_cell.angle_beta   90.00
_cell.angle_gamma   90.00
#
_symmetry.space_group_name_H-M   'P 1'
#
loop_
_entity.id
_entity.type
_entity.pdbx_description
1 polymer ?
#
loop_
_entity_poly.entity_id
_entity_poly.type
_entity_poly.pdbx_seq_one_letter_code
_entity_poly.pdbx_strand_id
1 'polypeptide(L)'
;MKTLPNVRTFAPEYWGEIGKFQQFHSTTHAFTPHAKKAVSAIKGHFEKALILLSVAKKLAPNMQIDNAQLDEKGFTPAVNSQEVAAVVEEVFTELYSSIDCASKVISFVYQRVRRMPDSTRKLFRLASTGGFGDDFPAALRDAFVAADWYDELRMLRDELTHANVGTCRLDQDGKIFYMHTGMRRDGNALLFPDVFAKLDELFNGVNLFLGRMFRFLNQGLVAAPVDEVCGVFFGRGYLRKLVIADEIDFNSGVCQSRSWFDNQPEFRCPFASTCGAYARAAEAHQPTSTLPASAERMA
;
A
#
# COMPACT_ATOMS: atom_id res chain seq x y z
N MET A 1 33.23 21.52 -7.30
CA MET A 1 32.82 20.14 -7.66
C MET A 1 31.30 20.06 -7.50
N LYS A 2 30.56 19.60 -8.52
CA LYS A 2 29.13 19.29 -8.37
C LYS A 2 29.00 17.93 -7.71
N THR A 3 28.50 17.88 -6.48
CA THR A 3 28.16 16.63 -5.79
C THR A 3 27.06 15.95 -6.58
N LEU A 4 27.28 14.72 -7.06
CA LEU A 4 26.21 13.95 -7.70
C LEU A 4 25.17 13.57 -6.64
N PRO A 5 23.87 13.69 -6.93
CA PRO A 5 22.82 13.33 -5.99
C PRO A 5 22.85 11.83 -5.72
N ASN A 6 22.61 11.48 -4.45
CA ASN A 6 22.53 10.11 -3.96
C ASN A 6 21.10 9.85 -3.50
N VAL A 7 20.46 8.80 -4.03
CA VAL A 7 19.07 8.46 -3.71
C VAL A 7 19.02 7.01 -3.23
N ARG A 8 18.57 6.79 -1.99
CA ARG A 8 18.29 5.46 -1.46
C ARG A 8 16.85 5.08 -1.82
N THR A 9 16.67 3.97 -2.54
CA THR A 9 15.36 3.43 -2.92
C THR A 9 14.97 2.21 -2.11
N PHE A 10 15.95 1.45 -1.62
CA PHE A 10 15.71 0.34 -0.71
C PHE A 10 15.45 0.86 0.71
N ALA A 11 14.18 0.90 1.09
CA ALA A 11 13.70 1.33 2.39
C ALA A 11 12.60 0.36 2.88
N PRO A 12 12.98 -0.87 3.27
CA PRO A 12 12.04 -1.92 3.67
C PRO A 12 11.19 -1.54 4.89
N GLU A 13 11.64 -0.58 5.70
CA GLU A 13 10.86 0.01 6.80
C GLU A 13 9.52 0.63 6.34
N TYR A 14 9.36 0.95 5.05
CA TYR A 14 8.14 1.49 4.46
C TYR A 14 7.37 0.50 3.57
N TRP A 15 7.76 -0.78 3.55
CA TRP A 15 7.12 -1.76 2.68
C TRP A 15 5.77 -2.23 3.24
N GLY A 16 5.72 -2.55 4.54
CA GLY A 16 4.60 -3.30 5.11
C GLY A 16 4.35 -4.62 4.35
N GLU A 17 3.17 -5.21 4.53
CA GLU A 17 2.82 -6.49 3.92
C GLU A 17 2.62 -6.39 2.40
N ILE A 18 2.03 -5.30 1.92
CA ILE A 18 1.82 -5.09 0.48
C ILE A 18 3.15 -4.88 -0.24
N GLY A 19 4.03 -4.02 0.29
CA GLY A 19 5.33 -3.76 -0.33
C GLY A 19 6.19 -5.02 -0.40
N LYS A 20 6.16 -5.86 0.66
CA LYS A 20 6.80 -7.17 0.64
C LYS A 20 6.22 -8.04 -0.48
N PHE A 21 4.90 -8.17 -0.59
CA PHE A 21 4.28 -8.93 -1.67
C PHE A 21 4.65 -8.39 -3.06
N GLN A 22 4.68 -7.06 -3.23
CA GLN A 22 5.06 -6.40 -4.48
C GLN A 22 6.45 -6.82 -4.97
N GLN A 23 7.42 -6.98 -4.07
CA GLN A 23 8.78 -7.40 -4.46
C GLN A 23 8.86 -8.89 -4.79
N PHE A 24 8.21 -9.73 -3.98
CA PHE A 24 8.44 -11.17 -4.04
C PHE A 24 7.40 -11.97 -4.83
N HIS A 25 6.23 -11.41 -5.18
CA HIS A 25 5.17 -12.20 -5.82
C HIS A 25 5.63 -12.91 -7.10
N SER A 26 6.60 -12.33 -7.82
CA SER A 26 7.05 -12.81 -9.12
C SER A 26 7.81 -14.14 -9.05
N THR A 27 8.31 -14.50 -7.86
CA THR A 27 8.96 -15.80 -7.62
C THR A 27 7.96 -16.95 -7.59
N THR A 28 6.68 -16.64 -7.37
CA THR A 28 5.63 -17.63 -7.06
C THR A 28 4.49 -17.58 -8.08
N HIS A 29 4.09 -16.37 -8.48
CA HIS A 29 2.93 -16.14 -9.32
C HIS A 29 3.31 -15.51 -10.66
N ALA A 30 2.89 -16.18 -11.75
CA ALA A 30 2.98 -15.64 -13.10
C ALA A 30 1.78 -14.72 -13.41
N PHE A 31 1.78 -13.51 -12.83
CA PHE A 31 0.71 -12.53 -13.05
C PHE A 31 0.66 -12.01 -14.49
N THR A 32 -0.57 -11.85 -15.00
CA THR A 32 -0.83 -11.12 -16.24
C THR A 32 -0.47 -9.63 -16.08
N PRO A 33 -0.28 -8.87 -17.17
CA PRO A 33 -0.02 -7.43 -17.08
C PRO A 33 -1.07 -6.67 -16.26
N HIS A 34 -2.35 -7.08 -16.38
CA HIS A 34 -3.43 -6.51 -15.59
C HIS A 34 -3.29 -6.81 -14.09
N ALA A 35 -2.99 -8.06 -13.72
CA ALA A 35 -2.76 -8.43 -12.32
C ALA A 35 -1.52 -7.75 -11.73
N LYS A 36 -0.43 -7.62 -12.51
CA LYS A 36 0.76 -6.85 -12.09
C LYS A 36 0.42 -5.37 -11.82
N LYS A 37 -0.39 -4.77 -12.69
CA LYS A 37 -0.90 -3.40 -12.48
C LYS A 37 -1.74 -3.31 -11.21
N ALA A 38 -2.59 -4.30 -10.93
CA ALA A 38 -3.38 -4.33 -9.69
C ALA A 38 -2.45 -4.39 -8.46
N VAL A 39 -1.43 -5.25 -8.48
CA VAL A 39 -0.45 -5.36 -7.38
C VAL A 39 0.24 -4.02 -7.08
N SER A 40 0.71 -3.30 -8.11
CA SER A 40 1.33 -1.99 -7.90
C SER A 40 0.33 -0.91 -7.46
N ALA A 41 -0.89 -0.96 -7.99
CA ALA A 41 -1.92 0.04 -7.73
C ALA A 41 -2.49 0.01 -6.30
N ILE A 42 -2.45 -1.12 -5.57
CA ILE A 42 -2.99 -1.20 -4.20
C ILE A 42 -2.38 -0.14 -3.29
N LYS A 43 -1.04 -0.15 -3.20
CA LYS A 43 -0.28 0.80 -2.39
C LYS A 43 -0.41 2.21 -2.95
N GLY A 44 -0.37 2.36 -4.28
CA GLY A 44 -0.50 3.66 -4.94
C GLY A 44 -1.83 4.38 -4.63
N HIS A 45 -2.97 3.67 -4.70
CA HIS A 45 -4.27 4.22 -4.35
C HIS A 45 -4.35 4.58 -2.85
N PHE A 46 -3.77 3.77 -1.98
CA PHE A 46 -3.80 4.01 -0.53
C PHE A 46 -2.95 5.23 -0.16
N GLU A 47 -1.76 5.36 -0.75
CA GLU A 47 -0.90 6.54 -0.60
C GLU A 47 -1.53 7.79 -1.20
N LYS A 48 -2.19 7.69 -2.36
CA LYS A 48 -2.94 8.80 -2.97
C LYS A 48 -4.05 9.27 -2.01
N ALA A 49 -4.80 8.36 -1.41
CA ALA A 49 -5.81 8.70 -0.41
C ALA A 49 -5.20 9.45 0.79
N LEU A 50 -4.05 9.01 1.32
CA LEU A 50 -3.35 9.69 2.43
C LEU A 50 -2.93 11.12 2.04
N ILE A 51 -2.41 11.30 0.83
CA ILE A 51 -2.01 12.61 0.31
C ILE A 51 -3.25 13.52 0.20
N LEU A 52 -4.35 13.03 -0.35
CA LEU A 52 -5.60 13.76 -0.50
C LEU A 52 -6.19 14.15 0.86
N LEU A 53 -6.15 13.28 1.87
CA LEU A 53 -6.54 13.63 3.23
C LEU A 53 -5.68 14.77 3.79
N SER A 54 -4.37 14.75 3.55
CA SER A 54 -3.49 15.86 3.95
C SER A 54 -3.84 17.16 3.23
N VAL A 55 -4.19 17.09 1.94
CA VAL A 55 -4.67 18.25 1.17
C VAL A 55 -5.98 18.77 1.73
N ALA A 56 -6.97 17.92 1.98
CA ALA A 56 -8.24 18.32 2.60
C ALA A 56 -8.04 19.01 3.95
N LYS A 57 -7.17 18.46 4.81
CA LYS A 57 -6.82 19.07 6.10
C LYS A 57 -6.17 20.45 5.97
N LYS A 58 -5.39 20.69 4.91
CA LYS A 58 -4.79 22.00 4.60
C LYS A 58 -5.81 23.01 4.06
N LEU A 59 -6.79 22.55 3.30
CA LEU A 59 -7.85 23.39 2.72
C LEU A 59 -8.93 23.76 3.74
N ALA A 60 -9.21 22.86 4.70
CA ALA A 60 -10.32 23.01 5.63
C ALA A 60 -10.41 24.36 6.36
N PRO A 61 -9.32 24.99 6.82
CA PRO A 61 -9.38 26.31 7.46
C PRO A 61 -9.95 27.41 6.56
N ASN A 62 -9.84 27.30 5.24
CA ASN A 62 -10.35 28.30 4.31
C ASN A 62 -11.88 28.40 4.32
N MET A 63 -12.60 27.39 4.83
CA MET A 63 -14.06 27.46 5.01
C MET A 63 -14.49 28.55 6.01
N GLN A 64 -13.57 29.09 6.83
CA GLN A 64 -13.85 30.29 7.62
C GLN A 64 -14.19 31.50 6.74
N ILE A 65 -13.67 31.56 5.52
CA ILE A 65 -14.00 32.61 4.54
C ILE A 65 -15.47 32.49 4.12
N ASP A 66 -15.94 31.26 3.86
CA ASP A 66 -17.34 31.00 3.50
C ASP A 66 -18.28 31.37 4.66
N ASN A 67 -17.89 31.02 5.90
CA ASN A 67 -18.64 31.40 7.11
C ASN A 67 -18.70 32.93 7.27
N ALA A 68 -17.58 33.64 7.11
CA ALA A 68 -17.56 35.10 7.23
C ALA A 68 -18.44 35.79 6.17
N GLN A 69 -18.49 35.25 4.95
CA GLN A 69 -19.39 35.75 3.91
C GLN A 69 -20.86 35.54 4.25
N LEU A 70 -21.21 34.37 4.83
CA LEU A 70 -22.56 34.11 5.33
C LEU A 70 -22.94 35.10 6.43
N ASP A 71 -22.04 35.35 7.38
CA ASP A 71 -22.28 36.26 8.50
C ASP A 71 -22.44 37.72 8.03
N GLU A 72 -21.62 38.17 7.07
CA GLU A 72 -21.64 39.54 6.56
C GLU A 72 -22.80 39.80 5.58
N LYS A 73 -23.08 38.84 4.68
CA LYS A 73 -23.94 39.06 3.51
C LYS A 73 -25.24 38.27 3.55
N GLY A 74 -25.35 37.28 4.44
CA GLY A 74 -26.46 36.32 4.47
C GLY A 74 -26.38 35.24 3.38
N PHE A 75 -25.34 35.24 2.54
CA PHE A 75 -25.13 34.23 1.49
C PHE A 75 -23.63 34.05 1.18
N THR A 76 -23.27 32.87 0.65
CA THR A 76 -21.91 32.57 0.17
C THR A 76 -21.98 31.74 -1.12
N PRO A 77 -21.03 31.90 -2.06
CA PRO A 77 -20.83 30.95 -3.15
C PRO A 77 -20.28 29.58 -2.69
N ALA A 78 -19.86 29.43 -1.42
CA ALA A 78 -19.40 28.17 -0.82
C ALA A 78 -18.24 27.48 -1.58
N VAL A 79 -17.32 28.27 -2.15
CA VAL A 79 -16.22 27.73 -2.97
C VAL A 79 -15.29 26.84 -2.13
N ASN A 80 -14.92 27.27 -0.92
CA ASN A 80 -13.99 26.53 -0.07
C ASN A 80 -14.63 25.25 0.47
N SER A 81 -15.94 25.30 0.78
CA SER A 81 -16.76 24.13 1.12
C SER A 81 -16.71 23.07 0.02
N GLN A 82 -16.90 23.47 -1.24
CA GLN A 82 -16.92 22.55 -2.38
C GLN A 82 -15.54 21.98 -2.69
N GLU A 83 -14.46 22.77 -2.58
CA GLU A 83 -13.10 22.28 -2.75
C GLU A 83 -12.75 21.19 -1.73
N VAL A 84 -13.07 21.42 -0.45
CA VAL A 84 -12.83 20.42 0.59
C VAL A 84 -13.68 19.17 0.35
N ALA A 85 -14.95 19.33 -0.02
CA ALA A 85 -15.85 18.21 -0.31
C ALA A 85 -15.33 17.35 -1.48
N ALA A 86 -14.92 17.96 -2.59
CA ALA A 86 -14.40 17.23 -3.75
C ALA A 86 -13.16 16.41 -3.40
N VAL A 87 -12.25 16.98 -2.59
CA VAL A 87 -11.04 16.25 -2.16
C VAL A 87 -11.41 15.11 -1.21
N VAL A 88 -12.32 15.32 -0.25
CA VAL A 88 -12.81 14.29 0.68
C VAL A 88 -13.48 13.13 -0.06
N GLU A 89 -14.31 13.43 -1.07
CA GLU A 89 -14.98 12.42 -1.89
C GLU A 89 -13.98 11.55 -2.64
N GLU A 90 -12.93 12.15 -3.19
CA GLU A 90 -11.84 11.40 -3.84
C GLU A 90 -11.05 10.55 -2.85
N VAL A 91 -10.98 10.90 -1.55
CA VAL A 91 -10.37 9.99 -0.55
C VAL A 91 -11.18 8.69 -0.44
N PHE A 92 -12.52 8.77 -0.42
CA PHE A 92 -13.36 7.57 -0.36
C PHE A 92 -13.18 6.69 -1.61
N THR A 93 -13.14 7.29 -2.80
CA THR A 93 -12.98 6.55 -4.07
C THR A 93 -11.61 5.86 -4.14
N GLU A 94 -10.54 6.52 -3.68
CA GLU A 94 -9.19 5.97 -3.65
C GLU A 94 -9.05 4.83 -2.64
N LEU A 95 -9.63 4.97 -1.45
CA LEU A 95 -9.69 3.88 -0.46
C LEU A 95 -10.40 2.63 -1.02
N TYR A 96 -11.54 2.82 -1.70
CA TYR A 96 -12.21 1.71 -2.38
C TYR A 96 -11.32 1.10 -3.48
N SER A 97 -10.62 1.92 -4.25
CA SER A 97 -9.77 1.48 -5.35
C SER A 97 -8.60 0.59 -4.89
N SER A 98 -8.04 0.86 -3.70
CA SER A 98 -7.07 -0.05 -3.06
C SER A 98 -7.65 -1.44 -2.80
N ILE A 99 -8.88 -1.53 -2.30
CA ILE A 99 -9.58 -2.79 -2.01
C ILE A 99 -9.91 -3.54 -3.31
N ASP A 100 -10.34 -2.81 -4.34
CA ASP A 100 -10.67 -3.37 -5.64
C ASP A 100 -9.43 -4.01 -6.30
N CYS A 101 -8.28 -3.32 -6.22
CA CYS A 101 -7.02 -3.86 -6.70
C CYS A 101 -6.57 -5.10 -5.90
N ALA A 102 -6.70 -5.07 -4.56
CA ALA A 102 -6.39 -6.23 -3.72
C ALA A 102 -7.29 -7.43 -4.06
N SER A 103 -8.58 -7.17 -4.26
CA SER A 103 -9.57 -8.17 -4.65
C SER A 103 -9.24 -8.83 -5.99
N LYS A 104 -8.77 -8.07 -6.99
CA LYS A 104 -8.28 -8.61 -8.26
C LYS A 104 -7.07 -9.54 -8.07
N VAL A 105 -6.16 -9.22 -7.16
CA VAL A 105 -5.03 -10.10 -6.81
C VAL A 105 -5.55 -11.40 -6.22
N ILE A 106 -6.52 -11.36 -5.31
CA ILE A 106 -7.13 -12.57 -4.73
C ILE A 106 -7.83 -13.42 -5.79
N SER A 107 -8.66 -12.80 -6.63
CA SER A 107 -9.33 -13.50 -7.73
C SER A 107 -8.33 -14.16 -8.67
N PHE A 108 -7.18 -13.54 -8.92
CA PHE A 108 -6.12 -14.14 -9.72
C PHE A 108 -5.46 -15.34 -9.02
N VAL A 109 -4.97 -15.13 -7.78
CA VAL A 109 -4.24 -16.16 -7.02
C VAL A 109 -5.11 -17.40 -6.83
N TYR A 110 -6.41 -17.20 -6.57
CA TYR A 110 -7.38 -18.26 -6.32
C TYR A 110 -8.35 -18.50 -7.48
N GLN A 111 -7.97 -18.17 -8.72
CA GLN A 111 -8.85 -18.31 -9.89
C GLN A 111 -9.39 -19.72 -10.14
N ARG A 112 -8.72 -20.75 -9.58
CA ARG A 112 -9.14 -22.16 -9.68
C ARG A 112 -10.14 -22.58 -8.60
N VAL A 113 -10.34 -21.76 -7.56
CA VAL A 113 -11.35 -22.02 -6.53
C VAL A 113 -12.73 -21.93 -7.15
N ARG A 114 -13.58 -22.92 -6.86
CA ARG A 114 -14.96 -22.96 -7.33
C ARG A 114 -15.71 -21.67 -6.93
N ARG A 115 -16.42 -21.08 -7.90
CA ARG A 115 -17.21 -19.84 -7.76
C ARG A 115 -16.39 -18.58 -7.46
N MET A 116 -15.08 -18.57 -7.70
CA MET A 116 -14.27 -17.36 -7.59
C MET A 116 -14.77 -16.27 -8.56
N PRO A 117 -15.26 -15.12 -8.07
CA PRO A 117 -15.73 -14.05 -8.93
C PRO A 117 -14.63 -13.04 -9.23
N ASP A 118 -14.79 -12.29 -10.32
CA ASP A 118 -13.91 -11.17 -10.70
C ASP A 118 -14.40 -9.81 -10.16
N SER A 119 -15.52 -9.79 -9.44
CA SER A 119 -16.12 -8.58 -8.87
C SER A 119 -15.86 -8.50 -7.37
N THR A 120 -15.29 -7.38 -6.91
CA THR A 120 -15.07 -7.05 -5.50
C THR A 120 -16.35 -7.22 -4.66
N ARG A 121 -17.47 -6.65 -5.12
CA ARG A 121 -18.78 -6.83 -4.44
C ARG A 121 -19.18 -8.30 -4.31
N LYS A 122 -18.98 -9.10 -5.36
CA LYS A 122 -19.31 -10.53 -5.32
C LYS A 122 -18.36 -11.31 -4.40
N LEU A 123 -17.08 -10.94 -4.33
CA LEU A 123 -16.11 -11.54 -3.39
C LEU A 123 -16.57 -11.36 -1.94
N PHE A 124 -16.83 -10.12 -1.51
CA PHE A 124 -17.30 -9.82 -0.16
C PHE A 124 -18.59 -10.58 0.18
N ARG A 125 -19.56 -10.58 -0.76
CA ARG A 125 -20.81 -11.32 -0.58
C ARG A 125 -20.61 -12.83 -0.45
N LEU A 126 -19.73 -13.44 -1.25
CA LEU A 126 -19.46 -14.87 -1.16
C LEU A 126 -18.71 -15.21 0.13
N ALA A 127 -17.82 -14.35 0.61
CA ALA A 127 -17.14 -14.52 1.87
C ALA A 127 -18.14 -14.56 3.04
N SER A 128 -19.08 -13.61 3.09
CA SER A 128 -20.07 -13.52 4.17
C SER A 128 -21.13 -14.61 4.13
N THR A 129 -21.42 -15.16 2.95
CA THR A 129 -22.44 -16.22 2.77
C THR A 129 -21.86 -17.64 2.74
N GLY A 130 -20.55 -17.81 2.92
CA GLY A 130 -19.89 -19.12 2.81
C GLY A 130 -19.98 -19.74 1.41
N GLY A 131 -20.02 -18.91 0.36
CA GLY A 131 -20.32 -19.34 -1.00
C GLY A 131 -19.13 -19.84 -1.83
N PHE A 132 -17.90 -19.77 -1.30
CA PHE A 132 -16.70 -20.29 -1.96
C PHE A 132 -16.61 -21.83 -1.89
N GLY A 133 -15.79 -22.43 -2.75
CA GLY A 133 -15.38 -23.83 -2.56
C GLY A 133 -14.48 -24.01 -1.32
N ASP A 134 -14.37 -25.25 -0.85
CA ASP A 134 -13.63 -25.60 0.38
C ASP A 134 -12.14 -25.24 0.34
N ASP A 135 -11.57 -25.09 -0.86
CA ASP A 135 -10.17 -24.70 -1.08
C ASP A 135 -9.90 -23.20 -0.84
N PHE A 136 -10.92 -22.38 -0.60
CA PHE A 136 -10.70 -20.97 -0.28
C PHE A 136 -10.22 -20.80 1.17
N PRO A 137 -9.07 -20.16 1.42
CA PRO A 137 -8.51 -20.11 2.76
C PRO A 137 -9.41 -19.41 3.77
N ALA A 138 -9.61 -20.04 4.93
CA ALA A 138 -10.40 -19.49 6.02
C ALA A 138 -9.90 -18.11 6.46
N ALA A 139 -8.57 -17.93 6.60
CA ALA A 139 -7.98 -16.66 7.00
C ALA A 139 -8.34 -15.50 6.05
N LEU A 140 -8.42 -15.77 4.75
CA LEU A 140 -8.83 -14.76 3.77
C LEU A 140 -10.32 -14.46 3.86
N ARG A 141 -11.16 -15.51 3.99
CA ARG A 141 -12.60 -15.35 4.22
C ARG A 141 -12.88 -14.51 5.46
N ASP A 142 -12.20 -14.79 6.57
CA ASP A 142 -12.38 -14.09 7.83
C ASP A 142 -11.97 -12.61 7.72
N ALA A 143 -10.93 -12.30 6.92
CA ALA A 143 -10.56 -10.92 6.63
C ALA A 143 -11.65 -10.15 5.86
N PHE A 144 -12.31 -10.77 4.88
CA PHE A 144 -13.46 -10.18 4.19
C PHE A 144 -14.67 -10.00 5.12
N VAL A 145 -14.96 -10.98 5.98
CA VAL A 145 -16.09 -10.93 6.92
C VAL A 145 -15.88 -9.85 7.98
N ALA A 146 -14.65 -9.65 8.45
CA ALA A 146 -14.31 -8.67 9.47
C ALA A 146 -14.32 -7.20 8.96
N ALA A 147 -14.49 -6.97 7.66
CA ALA A 147 -14.54 -5.64 7.08
C ALA A 147 -16.00 -5.14 7.00
N ASP A 148 -16.61 -4.95 8.17
CA ASP A 148 -17.98 -4.46 8.36
C ASP A 148 -18.25 -3.06 7.77
N TRP A 149 -17.20 -2.24 7.66
CA TRP A 149 -17.20 -0.93 7.01
C TRP A 149 -17.24 -0.98 5.46
N TYR A 150 -17.04 -2.15 4.84
CA TYR A 150 -16.92 -2.26 3.38
C TYR A 150 -18.18 -1.80 2.63
N ASP A 151 -19.36 -2.20 3.10
CA ASP A 151 -20.60 -1.91 2.38
C ASP A 151 -20.91 -0.42 2.33
N GLU A 152 -20.57 0.31 3.38
CA GLU A 152 -20.65 1.77 3.40
C GLU A 152 -19.68 2.38 2.39
N LEU A 153 -18.41 1.98 2.40
CA LEU A 153 -17.41 2.50 1.46
C LEU A 153 -17.75 2.18 -0.01
N ARG A 154 -18.28 0.98 -0.27
CA ARG A 154 -18.78 0.59 -1.59
C ARG A 154 -19.94 1.49 -2.02
N MET A 155 -20.91 1.72 -1.14
CA MET A 155 -22.04 2.62 -1.42
C MET A 155 -21.52 4.04 -1.73
N LEU A 156 -20.60 4.57 -0.92
CA LEU A 156 -19.99 5.88 -1.16
C LEU A 156 -19.38 5.97 -2.55
N ARG A 157 -18.52 5.01 -2.91
CA ARG A 157 -17.88 5.00 -4.23
C ARG A 157 -18.88 4.91 -5.37
N ASP A 158 -19.88 4.03 -5.27
CA ASP A 158 -20.87 3.82 -6.33
C ASP A 158 -21.67 5.10 -6.59
N GLU A 159 -22.12 5.76 -5.52
CA GLU A 159 -22.94 6.97 -5.62
C GLU A 159 -22.13 8.21 -6.01
N LEU A 160 -20.94 8.42 -5.42
CA LEU A 160 -20.08 9.57 -5.74
C LEU A 160 -19.62 9.58 -7.20
N THR A 161 -19.54 8.42 -7.84
CA THR A 161 -19.24 8.33 -9.28
C THR A 161 -20.37 8.88 -10.16
N HIS A 162 -21.60 8.96 -9.63
CA HIS A 162 -22.80 9.33 -10.38
C HIS A 162 -23.47 10.60 -9.87
N ALA A 163 -22.95 11.19 -8.79
CA ALA A 163 -23.50 12.37 -8.16
C ALA A 163 -22.67 13.63 -8.42
N ASN A 164 -23.26 14.80 -8.09
CA ASN A 164 -22.51 16.05 -8.01
C ASN A 164 -21.63 16.05 -6.75
N VAL A 165 -20.78 17.06 -6.59
CA VAL A 165 -20.02 17.23 -5.34
C VAL A 165 -20.97 17.62 -4.20
N GLY A 166 -20.74 17.03 -3.03
CA GLY A 166 -21.40 17.37 -1.78
C GLY A 166 -20.97 18.72 -1.20
N THR A 167 -21.20 18.90 0.10
CA THR A 167 -20.88 20.14 0.80
C THR A 167 -20.20 19.84 2.12
N CYS A 168 -19.14 20.61 2.42
CA CYS A 168 -18.47 20.58 3.72
C CYS A 168 -18.79 21.85 4.51
N ARG A 169 -18.84 21.75 5.83
CA ARG A 169 -18.94 22.91 6.71
C ARG A 169 -17.99 22.75 7.89
N LEU A 170 -17.26 23.80 8.21
CA LEU A 170 -16.54 23.92 9.47
C LEU A 170 -17.53 24.31 10.57
N ASP A 171 -17.70 23.46 11.57
CA ASP A 171 -18.52 23.76 12.75
C ASP A 171 -17.76 24.61 13.79
N GLN A 172 -18.45 24.98 14.87
CA GLN A 172 -17.87 25.80 15.94
C GLN A 172 -16.81 25.06 16.77
N ASP A 173 -16.85 23.73 16.79
CA ASP A 173 -15.91 22.86 17.50
C ASP A 173 -14.67 22.51 16.64
N GLY A 174 -14.61 23.02 15.40
CA GLY A 174 -13.53 22.77 14.45
C GLY A 174 -13.66 21.47 13.67
N LYS A 175 -14.80 20.77 13.76
CA LYS A 175 -15.08 19.56 12.99
C LYS A 175 -15.56 19.91 11.59
N ILE A 176 -15.27 18.98 10.67
CA ILE A 176 -15.69 19.11 9.28
C ILE A 176 -16.92 18.23 9.07
N PHE A 177 -18.07 18.89 9.03
CA PHE A 177 -19.33 18.27 8.68
C PHE A 177 -19.38 18.07 7.16
N TYR A 178 -19.72 16.88 6.69
CA TYR A 178 -19.98 16.60 5.29
C TYR A 178 -21.43 16.19 5.09
N MET A 179 -22.06 16.72 4.04
CA MET A 179 -23.40 16.33 3.62
C MET A 179 -23.49 16.23 2.11
N HIS A 180 -24.22 15.23 1.66
CA HIS A 180 -24.52 15.03 0.25
C HIS A 180 -26.02 14.79 0.04
N THR A 181 -26.71 15.78 -0.55
CA THR A 181 -28.19 15.77 -0.71
C THR A 181 -28.68 14.85 -1.82
N GLY A 182 -27.84 14.60 -2.83
CA GLY A 182 -28.15 13.64 -3.91
C GLY A 182 -27.98 12.18 -3.50
N MET A 183 -27.39 11.91 -2.33
CA MET A 183 -27.13 10.57 -1.83
C MET A 183 -28.04 10.31 -0.65
N ARG A 184 -28.68 9.13 -0.60
CA ARG A 184 -29.60 8.80 0.48
C ARG A 184 -29.17 7.59 1.28
N ARG A 185 -29.21 7.73 2.60
CA ARG A 185 -29.09 6.64 3.58
C ARG A 185 -30.37 6.61 4.41
N ASP A 186 -31.06 5.48 4.40
CA ASP A 186 -32.33 5.28 5.11
C ASP A 186 -33.38 6.37 4.80
N GLY A 187 -33.42 6.83 3.55
CA GLY A 187 -34.32 7.87 3.07
C GLY A 187 -33.87 9.31 3.33
N ASN A 188 -32.85 9.53 4.15
CA ASN A 188 -32.29 10.84 4.49
C ASN A 188 -31.04 11.15 3.67
N ALA A 189 -30.68 12.43 3.54
CA ALA A 189 -29.40 12.83 2.93
C ALA A 189 -28.23 12.17 3.67
N LEU A 190 -27.20 11.76 2.93
CA LEU A 190 -25.97 11.27 3.54
C LEU A 190 -25.31 12.39 4.34
N LEU A 191 -24.90 12.07 5.56
CA LEU A 191 -24.36 13.02 6.51
C LEU A 191 -23.26 12.37 7.35
N PHE A 192 -22.10 13.02 7.40
CA PHE A 192 -21.01 12.70 8.31
C PHE A 192 -20.75 13.92 9.21
N PRO A 193 -21.06 13.86 10.52
CA PRO A 193 -20.87 14.99 11.42
C PRO A 193 -19.40 15.42 11.57
N ASP A 194 -18.51 14.44 11.47
CA ASP A 194 -17.06 14.63 11.41
C ASP A 194 -16.50 13.70 10.34
N VAL A 195 -16.32 14.24 9.13
CA VAL A 195 -15.87 13.45 7.99
C VAL A 195 -14.41 13.05 8.10
N PHE A 196 -13.59 13.82 8.83
CA PHE A 196 -12.19 13.45 9.05
C PHE A 196 -12.07 12.28 10.02
N ALA A 197 -12.87 12.26 11.10
CA ALA A 197 -12.96 11.08 11.96
C ALA A 197 -13.45 9.85 11.19
N LYS A 198 -14.44 10.01 10.29
CA LYS A 198 -14.92 8.90 9.44
C LYS A 198 -13.84 8.40 8.47
N LEU A 199 -13.07 9.30 7.88
CA LEU A 199 -11.94 8.92 7.03
C LEU A 199 -10.88 8.16 7.83
N ASP A 200 -10.54 8.62 9.04
CA ASP A 200 -9.57 7.93 9.91
C ASP A 200 -10.04 6.49 10.27
N GLU A 201 -11.34 6.30 10.55
CA GLU A 201 -11.95 4.98 10.73
C GLU A 201 -11.74 4.08 9.50
N LEU A 202 -12.05 4.59 8.30
CA LEU A 202 -11.92 3.85 7.05
C LEU A 202 -10.46 3.56 6.69
N PHE A 203 -9.53 4.50 6.90
CA PHE A 203 -8.10 4.27 6.72
C PHE A 203 -7.63 3.10 7.58
N ASN A 204 -8.02 3.07 8.85
CA ASN A 204 -7.68 1.99 9.76
C ASN A 204 -8.28 0.66 9.31
N GLY A 205 -9.57 0.66 8.94
CA GLY A 205 -10.26 -0.51 8.42
C GLY A 205 -9.58 -1.09 7.18
N VAL A 206 -9.31 -0.25 6.18
CA VAL A 206 -8.65 -0.63 4.92
C VAL A 206 -7.23 -1.12 5.17
N ASN A 207 -6.45 -0.42 6.00
CA ASN A 207 -5.09 -0.82 6.33
C ASN A 207 -5.04 -2.20 7.02
N LEU A 208 -5.94 -2.44 7.98
CA LEU A 208 -6.05 -3.74 8.66
C LEU A 208 -6.48 -4.86 7.71
N PHE A 209 -7.46 -4.59 6.84
CA PHE A 209 -7.88 -5.55 5.82
C PHE A 209 -6.74 -5.91 4.88
N LEU A 210 -6.08 -4.92 4.28
CA LEU A 210 -4.95 -5.13 3.39
C LEU A 210 -3.80 -5.84 4.10
N GLY A 211 -3.47 -5.45 5.33
CA GLY A 211 -2.44 -6.09 6.15
C GLY A 211 -2.73 -7.58 6.38
N ARG A 212 -3.95 -7.94 6.78
CA ARG A 212 -4.35 -9.35 6.99
C ARG A 212 -4.25 -10.16 5.70
N MET A 213 -4.75 -9.61 4.60
CA MET A 213 -4.75 -10.27 3.29
C MET A 213 -3.33 -10.54 2.81
N PHE A 214 -2.47 -9.52 2.78
CA PHE A 214 -1.13 -9.65 2.24
C PHE A 214 -0.17 -10.37 3.17
N ARG A 215 -0.37 -10.30 4.50
CA ARG A 215 0.34 -11.17 5.44
C ARG A 215 0.12 -12.64 5.14
N PHE A 216 -1.14 -13.04 4.89
CA PHE A 216 -1.46 -14.42 4.51
C PHE A 216 -0.83 -14.79 3.17
N LEU A 217 -0.95 -13.94 2.15
CA LEU A 217 -0.36 -14.20 0.83
C LEU A 217 1.16 -14.33 0.88
N ASN A 218 1.84 -13.51 1.70
CA ASN A 218 3.28 -13.53 1.87
C ASN A 218 3.79 -14.88 2.42
N GLN A 219 3.00 -15.59 3.23
CA GLN A 219 3.34 -16.92 3.74
C GLN A 219 3.38 -17.99 2.63
N GLY A 220 2.67 -17.76 1.53
CA GLY A 220 2.63 -18.68 0.39
C GLY A 220 3.72 -18.43 -0.66
N LEU A 221 4.59 -17.43 -0.48
CA LEU A 221 5.61 -17.08 -1.45
C LEU A 221 6.84 -17.99 -1.36
N VAL A 222 7.36 -18.38 -2.52
CA VAL A 222 8.60 -19.15 -2.66
C VAL A 222 9.79 -18.29 -2.24
N ALA A 223 10.62 -18.85 -1.36
CA ALA A 223 11.88 -18.28 -0.91
C ALA A 223 12.98 -18.35 -2.00
N ALA A 224 12.78 -17.60 -3.08
CA ALA A 224 13.76 -17.43 -4.15
C ALA A 224 14.39 -16.02 -4.11
N PRO A 225 15.68 -15.86 -4.49
CA PRO A 225 16.32 -14.55 -4.55
C PRO A 225 15.75 -13.67 -5.67
N VAL A 226 15.41 -12.41 -5.33
CA VAL A 226 15.06 -11.33 -6.27
C VAL A 226 16.15 -10.26 -6.28
N ASP A 227 16.23 -9.50 -7.38
CA ASP A 227 17.10 -8.33 -7.50
C ASP A 227 16.37 -7.09 -6.98
N GLU A 228 16.94 -6.43 -5.98
CA GLU A 228 16.40 -5.20 -5.40
C GLU A 228 17.34 -4.02 -5.60
N VAL A 229 16.79 -2.90 -6.06
CA VAL A 229 17.54 -1.66 -6.23
C VAL A 229 17.74 -0.99 -4.88
N CYS A 230 19.00 -0.94 -4.43
CA CYS A 230 19.44 -0.22 -3.24
C CYS A 230 19.24 1.30 -3.38
N GLY A 231 19.56 1.83 -4.56
CA GLY A 231 19.55 3.25 -4.84
C GLY A 231 20.40 3.61 -6.05
N VAL A 232 20.40 4.90 -6.37
CA VAL A 232 21.31 5.50 -7.35
C VAL A 232 22.35 6.31 -6.60
N PHE A 233 23.62 5.91 -6.70
CA PHE A 233 24.74 6.60 -6.07
C PHE A 233 25.82 6.90 -7.12
N PHE A 234 26.35 8.11 -7.13
CA PHE A 234 27.37 8.51 -8.11
C PHE A 234 26.98 8.19 -9.57
N GLY A 235 25.69 8.33 -9.90
CA GLY A 235 25.15 8.07 -11.24
C GLY A 235 25.03 6.59 -11.64
N ARG A 236 25.19 5.63 -10.72
CA ARG A 236 25.01 4.19 -10.98
C ARG A 236 23.88 3.60 -10.13
N GLY A 237 23.19 2.59 -10.64
CA GLY A 237 22.18 1.82 -9.91
C GLY A 237 22.82 0.66 -9.15
N TYR A 238 22.52 0.55 -7.85
CA TYR A 238 23.19 -0.38 -6.93
C TYR A 238 22.17 -1.46 -6.58
N LEU A 239 22.58 -2.72 -6.63
CA LEU A 239 21.67 -3.86 -6.47
C LEU A 239 22.08 -4.76 -5.31
N ARG A 240 21.07 -5.44 -4.75
CA ARG A 240 21.25 -6.55 -3.82
C ARG A 240 20.36 -7.72 -4.24
N LYS A 241 20.82 -8.94 -3.98
CA LYS A 241 19.95 -10.12 -3.93
C LYS A 241 19.23 -10.14 -2.60
N LEU A 242 17.92 -10.36 -2.62
CA LEU A 242 17.09 -10.46 -1.42
C LEU A 242 16.19 -11.68 -1.51
N VAL A 243 15.97 -12.36 -0.39
CA VAL A 243 15.02 -13.48 -0.26
C VAL A 243 13.94 -13.05 0.71
N ILE A 244 12.71 -13.49 0.50
CA ILE A 244 11.63 -13.21 1.44
C ILE A 244 11.95 -13.84 2.80
N ALA A 245 11.78 -13.06 3.86
CA ALA A 245 11.98 -13.46 5.26
C ALA A 245 10.93 -12.75 6.11
N ASP A 246 10.65 -13.24 7.33
CA ASP A 246 9.67 -12.61 8.22
C ASP A 246 9.99 -11.13 8.45
N GLU A 247 11.23 -10.83 8.81
CA GLU A 247 11.75 -9.48 8.94
C GLU A 247 12.72 -9.16 7.79
N ILE A 248 12.53 -8.00 7.16
CA ILE A 248 13.43 -7.45 6.15
C ILE A 248 13.77 -6.04 6.60
N ASP A 249 15.05 -5.79 6.79
CA ASP A 249 15.60 -4.53 7.27
C ASP A 249 16.62 -3.95 6.29
N PHE A 250 17.17 -2.77 6.61
CA PHE A 250 18.20 -2.13 5.82
C PHE A 250 19.41 -3.04 5.54
N ASN A 251 19.74 -3.93 6.48
CA ASN A 251 20.88 -4.81 6.39
C ASN A 251 20.62 -6.03 5.54
N SER A 252 19.38 -6.40 5.24
CA SER A 252 18.98 -7.64 4.60
C SER A 252 19.50 -7.82 3.16
N GLY A 253 19.70 -9.08 2.75
CA GLY A 253 20.18 -9.46 1.41
C GLY A 253 21.70 -9.59 1.27
N VAL A 254 22.18 -9.67 0.03
CA VAL A 254 23.60 -9.76 -0.35
C VAL A 254 23.89 -8.75 -1.46
N CYS A 255 24.86 -7.87 -1.24
CA CYS A 255 25.21 -6.82 -2.20
C CYS A 255 25.80 -7.42 -3.48
N GLN A 256 25.21 -7.09 -4.63
CA GLN A 256 25.72 -7.53 -5.94
C GLN A 256 26.74 -6.54 -6.52
N SER A 257 26.62 -5.26 -6.17
CA SER A 257 27.48 -4.20 -6.69
C SER A 257 28.84 -4.12 -5.98
N ARG A 258 29.12 -4.99 -4.99
CA ARG A 258 30.36 -4.94 -4.20
C ARG A 258 31.62 -5.00 -5.04
N SER A 259 31.66 -5.91 -6.01
CA SER A 259 32.83 -6.10 -6.88
C SER A 259 33.20 -4.84 -7.67
N TRP A 260 32.25 -3.92 -7.89
CA TRP A 260 32.52 -2.63 -8.52
C TRP A 260 33.23 -1.67 -7.57
N PHE A 261 32.88 -1.67 -6.28
CA PHE A 261 33.44 -0.73 -5.29
C PHE A 261 34.87 -1.10 -4.92
N ASP A 262 35.16 -2.40 -4.84
CA ASP A 262 36.47 -2.90 -4.48
C ASP A 262 37.50 -2.60 -5.59
N ASN A 263 37.05 -2.50 -6.85
CA ASN A 263 37.88 -2.16 -8.01
C ASN A 263 37.84 -0.68 -8.41
N GLN A 264 36.84 0.08 -7.97
CA GLN A 264 36.68 1.51 -8.26
C GLN A 264 36.22 2.25 -6.99
N PRO A 265 37.16 2.56 -6.06
CA PRO A 265 36.85 3.13 -4.76
C PRO A 265 36.06 4.45 -4.80
N GLU A 266 36.20 5.23 -5.88
CA GLU A 266 35.49 6.47 -6.13
C GLU A 266 33.97 6.29 -6.34
N PHE A 267 33.51 5.08 -6.65
CA PHE A 267 32.09 4.71 -6.74
C PHE A 267 31.67 3.84 -5.56
N ARG A 268 32.42 3.83 -4.45
CA ARG A 268 32.04 3.04 -3.28
C ARG A 268 30.75 3.55 -2.67
N CYS A 269 29.77 2.65 -2.47
CA CYS A 269 28.49 2.98 -1.84
C CYS A 269 28.68 3.76 -0.52
N PRO A 270 27.98 4.90 -0.30
CA PRO A 270 28.11 5.68 0.94
C PRO A 270 27.76 4.90 2.20
N PHE A 271 26.97 3.83 2.08
CA PHE A 271 26.56 2.98 3.19
C PHE A 271 27.42 1.72 3.36
N ALA A 272 28.53 1.56 2.62
CA ALA A 272 29.31 0.32 2.63
C ALA A 272 29.84 -0.05 4.02
N SER A 273 30.13 0.92 4.89
CA SER A 273 30.62 0.69 6.25
C SER A 273 29.54 0.23 7.23
N THR A 274 28.26 0.47 6.93
CA THR A 274 27.13 0.19 7.83
C THR A 274 26.09 -0.76 7.24
N CYS A 275 26.30 -1.24 6.00
CA CYS A 275 25.36 -2.10 5.29
C CYS A 275 25.68 -3.58 5.47
N GLY A 276 24.81 -4.32 6.18
CA GLY A 276 24.97 -5.76 6.36
C GLY A 276 25.00 -6.56 5.04
N ALA A 277 24.28 -6.12 4.00
CA ALA A 277 24.31 -6.78 2.70
C ALA A 277 25.68 -6.65 2.01
N TYR A 278 26.38 -5.53 2.20
CA TYR A 278 27.75 -5.37 1.71
C TYR A 278 28.72 -6.25 2.50
N ALA A 279 28.58 -6.31 3.83
CA ALA A 279 29.39 -7.19 4.69
C ALA A 279 29.27 -8.67 4.30
N ARG A 280 28.04 -9.20 4.17
CA ARG A 280 27.81 -10.61 3.77
C ARG A 280 28.36 -10.98 2.40
N ALA A 281 28.42 -10.01 1.47
CA ALA A 281 29.04 -10.25 0.17
C ALA A 281 30.55 -10.55 0.28
N ALA A 282 31.24 -10.14 1.36
CA ALA A 282 32.64 -10.54 1.63
C ALA A 282 32.73 -12.02 1.97
N GLU A 283 31.84 -12.45 2.87
CA GLU A 283 31.84 -13.79 3.45
C GLU A 283 31.52 -14.84 2.38
N ALA A 284 30.59 -14.53 1.47
CA ALA A 284 30.25 -15.38 0.34
C ALA A 284 31.39 -15.54 -0.70
N HIS A 285 32.42 -14.67 -0.67
CA HIS A 285 33.59 -14.73 -1.56
C HIS A 285 34.84 -15.29 -0.87
N GLN A 286 34.76 -15.69 0.41
CA GLN A 286 35.84 -16.46 1.01
C GLN A 286 35.77 -17.91 0.48
N PRO A 287 36.80 -18.44 -0.21
CA PRO A 287 36.85 -19.86 -0.47
C PRO A 287 36.81 -20.58 0.87
N THR A 288 35.92 -21.57 1.01
CA THR A 288 35.91 -22.51 2.13
C THR A 288 37.29 -23.17 2.23
N SER A 289 38.17 -22.56 3.01
CA SER A 289 39.47 -23.10 3.36
C SER A 289 39.29 -23.99 4.58
N THR A 290 39.90 -25.17 4.55
CA THR A 290 39.95 -26.26 5.54
C THR A 290 38.95 -27.42 5.35
N LEU A 291 39.26 -28.30 4.39
CA LEU A 291 39.30 -29.73 4.72
C LEU A 291 40.64 -29.97 5.43
N PRO A 292 40.69 -30.56 6.65
CA PRO A 292 41.94 -31.02 7.20
C PRO A 292 42.45 -32.16 6.32
N ALA A 293 43.70 -32.02 5.86
CA ALA A 293 44.42 -33.10 5.21
C ALA A 293 44.46 -34.30 6.16
N SER A 294 43.81 -35.39 5.77
CA SER A 294 44.05 -36.71 6.36
C SER A 294 45.49 -37.12 6.07
N ALA A 295 46.38 -36.81 7.00
CA ALA A 295 47.65 -37.48 7.15
C ALA A 295 47.43 -38.67 8.08
N GLU A 296 47.44 -39.88 7.52
CA GLU A 296 48.19 -41.01 8.08
C GLU A 296 48.19 -42.17 7.07
N ARG A 297 49.39 -42.43 6.53
CA ARG A 297 49.76 -43.72 5.95
C ARG A 297 50.51 -44.50 7.03
N MET A 298 50.44 -45.82 6.92
CA MET A 298 51.30 -46.85 7.54
C MET A 298 50.95 -47.12 9.02
N ALA A 299 50.54 -48.32 9.45
CA ALA A 299 50.94 -49.67 9.01
C ALA A 299 49.77 -50.65 9.00
#